data_AF-A0A1A8CAC0-F1
#
_entry.id   AF-A0A1A8CAC0-F1
#
_cell.length_a   1.000
_cell.length_b   1.000
_cell.length_c   1.000
_cell.angle_alpha   90.00
_cell.angle_beta   90.00
_cell.angle_gamma   90.00
#
_symmetry.space_group_name_H-M   'P 1'
#
loop_
_entity.id
_entity.type
_entity.pdbx_description
1 polymer ?
#
loop_
_entity_poly.entity_id
_entity_poly.type
_entity_poly.pdbx_seq_one_letter_code
_entity_poly.pdbx_strand_id
1 'polypeptide(L)'
;MPINEPAMGKRKSQIQEYVEYYGGAGVQHIAMNTSDIITAIRNLKERGMEFMTVPDTYYDQLREKLKHAKIKISEDLDVLQELRILVDYDDMGYLLQIFTKPVQDRPTVFLE
;
A
#
# COMPACT_ATOMS: atom_id res chain seq x y z
N MET A 1 -14.02 1.75 9.64
CA MET A 1 -13.65 0.51 8.93
C MET A 1 -14.06 0.66 7.48
N PRO A 2 -13.12 0.61 6.53
CA PRO A 2 -13.45 0.59 5.11
C PRO A 2 -14.29 -0.65 4.79
N ILE A 3 -15.34 -0.47 3.99
CA ILE A 3 -16.18 -1.55 3.46
C ILE A 3 -16.22 -1.36 1.95
N ASN A 4 -15.71 -2.36 1.23
CA ASN A 4 -15.55 -2.29 -0.22
C ASN A 4 -16.56 -3.23 -0.89
N GLU A 5 -17.08 -2.81 -2.04
CA GLU A 5 -17.92 -3.65 -2.92
C GLU A 5 -17.35 -3.68 -4.35
N PRO A 6 -17.63 -4.72 -5.15
CA PRO A 6 -17.22 -4.75 -6.55
C PRO A 6 -17.85 -3.61 -7.35
N ALA A 7 -17.04 -2.90 -8.12
CA ALA A 7 -17.50 -1.92 -9.09
C ALA A 7 -17.32 -2.46 -10.53
N MET A 8 -18.24 -2.08 -11.43
CA MET A 8 -18.14 -2.45 -12.85
C MET A 8 -17.00 -1.68 -13.53
N GLY A 9 -16.17 -2.38 -14.29
CA GLY A 9 -15.06 -1.78 -15.04
C GLY A 9 -14.64 -2.63 -16.23
N LYS A 10 -13.68 -2.15 -17.03
CA LYS A 10 -13.13 -2.89 -18.18
C LYS A 10 -12.46 -4.21 -17.78
N ARG A 11 -11.96 -4.30 -16.56
CA ARG A 11 -11.39 -5.50 -15.95
C ARG A 11 -12.19 -5.84 -14.71
N LYS A 12 -12.14 -7.12 -14.32
CA LYS A 12 -12.74 -7.61 -13.09
C LYS A 12 -12.18 -6.83 -11.88
N SER A 13 -13.07 -6.43 -10.97
CA SER A 13 -12.66 -5.79 -9.72
C SER A 13 -11.87 -6.77 -8.85
N GLN A 14 -10.81 -6.29 -8.20
CA GLN A 14 -10.08 -7.05 -7.20
C GLN A 14 -11.00 -7.49 -6.04
N ILE A 15 -12.03 -6.70 -5.71
CA ILE A 15 -13.01 -7.07 -4.68
C ILE A 15 -13.84 -8.28 -5.13
N GLN A 16 -14.19 -8.35 -6.41
CA GLN A 16 -14.87 -9.52 -6.97
C GLN A 16 -13.98 -10.76 -6.94
N GLU A 17 -12.69 -10.60 -7.25
CA GLU A 17 -11.70 -11.69 -7.13
C GLU A 17 -11.60 -12.19 -5.69
N TYR A 18 -11.47 -11.29 -4.71
CA TYR A 18 -11.48 -11.65 -3.29
C TYR A 18 -12.71 -12.50 -2.95
N VAL A 19 -13.92 -12.02 -3.29
CA VAL A 19 -15.19 -12.69 -2.94
C VAL A 19 -15.26 -14.10 -3.54
N GLU A 20 -14.78 -14.28 -4.78
CA GLU A 20 -14.78 -15.60 -5.43
C GLU A 20 -13.80 -16.59 -4.80
N TYR A 21 -12.58 -16.17 -4.46
CA TYR A 21 -11.59 -17.05 -3.83
C TYR A 21 -11.85 -17.28 -2.33
N TYR A 22 -12.45 -16.30 -1.65
CA TYR A 22 -12.83 -16.39 -0.24
C TYR A 22 -14.14 -17.16 -0.04
N GLY A 23 -15.06 -17.09 -1.01
CA GLY A 23 -16.39 -17.73 -0.95
C GLY A 23 -17.48 -16.85 -0.34
N GLY A 24 -17.28 -15.53 -0.28
CA GLY A 24 -18.23 -14.58 0.29
C GLY A 24 -17.58 -13.27 0.76
N ALA A 25 -18.32 -12.49 1.54
CA ALA A 25 -17.79 -11.30 2.21
C ALA A 25 -16.80 -11.69 3.34
N GLY A 26 -15.80 -10.85 3.58
CA GLY A 26 -14.78 -11.10 4.60
C GLY A 26 -13.81 -9.95 4.78
N VAL A 27 -12.84 -10.13 5.68
CA VAL A 27 -11.77 -9.16 5.92
C VAL A 27 -10.72 -9.27 4.83
N GLN A 28 -10.50 -8.20 4.09
CA GLN A 28 -9.52 -8.17 3.00
C GLN A 28 -8.10 -7.90 3.50
N HIS A 29 -7.93 -6.89 4.36
CA HIS A 29 -6.65 -6.59 4.96
C HIS A 29 -6.80 -6.04 6.38
N ILE A 30 -5.71 -6.08 7.13
CA ILE A 30 -5.57 -5.50 8.45
C ILE A 30 -4.35 -4.57 8.41
N ALA A 31 -4.55 -3.30 8.74
CA ALA A 31 -3.50 -2.30 8.79
C ALA A 31 -2.87 -2.21 10.19
N MET A 32 -1.54 -2.25 10.24
CA MET A 32 -0.73 -2.16 11.44
C MET A 32 0.05 -0.85 11.44
N ASN A 33 -0.30 0.05 12.35
CA ASN A 33 0.36 1.34 12.48
C ASN A 33 1.78 1.18 13.08
N THR A 34 2.74 1.94 12.56
CA THR A 34 4.08 2.12 13.13
C THR A 34 4.49 3.59 13.10
N SER A 35 5.28 4.01 14.09
CA SER A 35 5.92 5.34 14.11
C SER A 35 7.24 5.39 13.34
N ASP A 36 7.76 4.24 12.90
CA ASP A 36 8.97 4.13 12.10
C ASP A 36 8.77 3.07 11.01
N ILE A 37 8.21 3.51 9.88
CA ILE A 37 7.89 2.62 8.76
C ILE A 37 9.15 2.16 8.02
N ILE A 38 10.19 2.98 7.94
CA ILE A 38 11.43 2.63 7.23
C ILE A 38 12.09 1.42 7.91
N THR A 39 12.28 1.49 9.23
CA THR A 39 12.86 0.39 10.00
C THR A 39 11.95 -0.84 9.98
N ALA A 40 10.63 -0.65 10.12
CA ALA A 40 9.67 -1.75 10.09
C ALA A 40 9.73 -2.53 8.76
N ILE A 41 9.70 -1.83 7.62
CA ILE A 41 9.70 -2.47 6.30
C ILE A 41 11.06 -3.08 5.98
N ARG A 42 12.18 -2.47 6.35
CA ARG A 42 13.51 -3.10 6.22
C ARG A 42 13.57 -4.43 6.97
N ASN A 43 13.19 -4.44 8.25
CA ASN A 43 13.19 -5.63 9.09
C ASN A 43 12.23 -6.71 8.56
N LEU A 44 11.04 -6.33 8.07
CA LEU A 44 10.08 -7.28 7.51
C LEU A 44 10.61 -7.92 6.22
N LYS A 45 11.22 -7.14 5.32
CA LYS A 45 11.85 -7.67 4.10
C LYS A 45 13.02 -8.60 4.43
N GLU A 46 13.87 -8.25 5.38
CA GLU A 46 14.97 -9.12 5.85
C GLU A 46 14.47 -10.45 6.43
N ARG A 47 13.27 -10.44 7.04
CA ARG A 47 12.60 -11.64 7.56
C ARG A 47 11.84 -12.43 6.48
N GLY A 48 11.91 -12.02 5.22
CA GLY A 48 11.31 -12.71 4.09
C GLY A 48 9.86 -12.31 3.78
N MET A 49 9.34 -11.21 4.36
CA MET A 49 8.03 -10.70 4.00
C MET A 49 8.07 -10.11 2.59
N GLU A 50 7.10 -10.49 1.76
CA GLU A 50 6.96 -9.99 0.40
C GLU A 50 5.91 -8.87 0.31
N PHE A 51 6.23 -7.83 -0.45
CA PHE A 51 5.38 -6.66 -0.65
C PHE A 51 5.00 -6.48 -2.11
N MET A 52 3.88 -5.80 -2.32
CA MET A 52 3.48 -5.33 -3.65
C MET A 52 4.48 -4.30 -4.16
N THR A 53 4.71 -4.30 -5.48
CA THR A 53 5.66 -3.38 -6.13
C THR A 53 4.91 -2.29 -6.87
N VAL A 54 5.43 -1.06 -6.77
CA VAL A 54 5.02 0.08 -7.60
C VAL A 54 6.13 0.47 -8.58
N PRO A 55 5.79 0.89 -9.82
CA PRO A 55 6.77 1.30 -10.81
C PRO A 55 7.53 2.56 -10.38
N ASP A 56 8.79 2.70 -10.80
CA ASP A 56 9.62 3.86 -10.45
C ASP A 56 9.00 5.20 -10.89
N THR A 57 8.23 5.19 -11.98
CA THR A 57 7.51 6.36 -12.49
C THR A 57 6.53 6.96 -11.47
N TYR A 58 6.04 6.18 -10.50
CA TYR A 58 5.24 6.71 -9.39
C TYR A 58 6.04 7.72 -8.56
N TYR A 59 7.30 7.41 -8.25
CA TYR A 59 8.18 8.23 -7.42
C TYR A 59 8.66 9.49 -8.13
N ASP A 60 8.84 9.40 -9.45
CA ASP A 60 9.10 10.56 -10.31
C ASP A 60 7.91 11.53 -10.27
N GLN A 61 6.70 11.02 -10.46
CA GLN A 61 5.48 11.82 -10.40
C GLN A 61 5.24 12.39 -8.99
N LEU A 62 5.52 11.62 -7.94
CA LEU A 62 5.41 12.06 -6.56
C LEU A 62 6.34 13.24 -6.29
N ARG A 63 7.61 13.17 -6.72
CA ARG A 63 8.57 14.28 -6.60
C ARG A 63 8.06 15.55 -7.27
N GLU A 64 7.50 15.44 -8.48
CA GLU A 64 6.92 16.60 -9.17
C GLU A 64 5.71 17.18 -8.42
N LYS A 65 4.80 16.34 -7.93
CA LYS A 65 3.62 16.81 -7.19
C LYS A 65 3.99 17.49 -5.87
N LEU A 66 5.02 16.99 -5.17
CA LEU A 66 5.46 17.55 -3.90
C LEU A 66 6.12 18.92 -4.02
N LYS A 67 6.66 19.28 -5.20
CA LYS A 67 7.15 20.66 -5.45
C LYS A 67 6.06 21.71 -5.29
N HIS A 68 4.80 21.32 -5.48
CA HIS A 68 3.63 22.19 -5.38
C HIS A 68 2.76 21.92 -4.15
N ALA A 69 3.11 20.90 -3.34
CA ALA A 69 2.36 20.55 -2.15
C ALA A 69 2.69 21.51 -1.00
N LYS A 70 1.71 21.76 -0.14
CA LYS A 70 1.91 22.56 1.09
C LYS A 70 2.57 21.77 2.22
N ILE A 71 2.55 20.44 2.10
CA ILE A 71 3.14 19.53 3.05
C ILE A 71 4.58 19.20 2.68
N LYS A 72 5.37 18.82 3.69
CA LYS A 72 6.73 18.32 3.51
C LYS A 72 6.83 16.94 4.15
N ILE A 73 7.16 15.95 3.33
CA ILE A 73 7.48 14.60 3.81
C ILE A 73 8.82 14.67 4.52
N SER A 74 8.89 14.07 5.72
CA SER A 74 10.10 14.12 6.55
C SER A 74 11.13 13.06 6.16
N GLU A 75 10.64 11.93 5.65
CA GLU A 75 11.39 10.77 5.21
C GLU A 75 12.08 11.01 3.87
N ASP A 76 13.21 10.33 3.66
CA ASP A 76 13.94 10.37 2.39
C ASP A 76 13.15 9.65 1.29
N LEU A 77 12.77 10.39 0.24
CA LEU A 77 12.01 9.86 -0.89
C LEU A 77 12.77 8.75 -1.66
N ASP A 78 14.10 8.74 -1.63
CA ASP A 78 14.90 7.69 -2.27
C ASP A 78 14.80 6.40 -1.46
N VAL A 79 14.78 6.50 -0.12
CA VAL A 79 14.53 5.37 0.78
C VAL A 79 13.11 4.85 0.64
N LEU A 80 12.10 5.73 0.55
CA LEU A 80 10.72 5.31 0.32
C LEU A 80 10.59 4.57 -1.02
N GLN A 81 11.31 5.02 -2.05
CA GLN A 81 11.34 4.36 -3.35
C GLN A 81 12.02 2.98 -3.30
N GLU A 82 13.18 2.87 -2.66
CA GLU A 82 13.88 1.60 -2.44
C GLU A 82 12.96 0.58 -1.75
N LEU A 83 12.23 1.04 -0.73
CA LEU A 83 11.34 0.19 0.06
C LEU A 83 9.97 -0.05 -0.58
N ARG A 84 9.63 0.65 -1.67
CA ARG A 84 8.32 0.59 -2.35
C ARG A 84 7.16 1.07 -1.48
N ILE A 85 7.43 2.04 -0.60
CA ILE A 85 6.42 2.68 0.27
C ILE A 85 5.67 3.74 -0.53
N LEU A 86 4.34 3.71 -0.45
CA LEU A 86 3.45 4.68 -1.05
C LEU A 86 3.23 5.86 -0.11
N VAL A 87 3.03 7.03 -0.71
CA VAL A 87 2.70 8.27 -0.01
C VAL A 87 1.37 8.79 -0.55
N ASP A 88 0.45 9.06 0.37
CA ASP A 88 -0.72 9.88 0.12
C ASP A 88 -0.71 11.11 1.05
N TYR A 89 -1.35 12.19 0.66
CA TYR A 89 -1.34 13.42 1.46
C TYR A 89 -2.53 14.34 1.18
N ASP A 90 -2.88 15.12 2.20
CA ASP A 90 -3.89 16.16 2.13
C ASP A 90 -3.32 17.50 2.67
N ASP A 91 -4.20 18.47 2.93
CA ASP A 91 -3.79 19.78 3.46
C ASP A 91 -3.35 19.72 4.96
N MET A 92 -3.62 18.62 5.67
CA MET A 92 -3.36 18.46 7.11
C MET A 92 -2.18 17.55 7.41
N GLY A 93 -1.77 16.69 6.48
CA GLY A 93 -0.63 15.80 6.67
C GLY A 93 -0.41 14.83 5.52
N TYR A 94 0.33 13.77 5.81
CA TYR A 94 0.60 12.68 4.87
C TYR A 94 0.48 11.32 5.57
N LEU A 95 0.28 10.30 4.74
CA LEU A 95 0.19 8.91 5.12
C LEU A 95 1.21 8.13 4.32
N LEU A 96 2.01 7.33 5.03
CA LEU A 96 2.90 6.33 4.46
C LEU A 96 2.25 4.96 4.60
N GLN A 97 2.19 4.21 3.50
CA GLN A 97 1.50 2.92 3.45
C GLN A 97 2.19 1.96 2.48
N ILE A 98 2.07 0.66 2.72
CA ILE A 98 2.58 -0.39 1.85
C ILE A 98 1.79 -1.67 2.09
N PHE A 99 1.57 -2.47 1.04
CA PHE A 99 0.78 -3.70 1.15
C PHE A 99 1.66 -4.92 0.97
N THR A 100 1.47 -5.94 1.82
CA THR A 100 2.09 -7.24 1.60
C THR A 100 1.46 -7.92 0.38
N LYS A 101 2.14 -8.94 -0.17
CA LYS A 101 1.43 -9.96 -0.96
C LYS A 101 0.40 -10.69 -0.07
N PRO A 102 -0.56 -11.43 -0.65
CA PRO A 102 -1.44 -12.29 0.14
C PRO A 102 -0.62 -13.23 1.05
N VAL A 103 -1.05 -13.37 2.31
CA VAL A 103 -0.35 -14.20 3.32
C VAL A 103 -0.67 -15.69 3.20
N GLN A 104 -1.40 -16.06 2.14
CA GLN A 104 -1.73 -17.42 1.75
C GLN A 104 -1.82 -17.50 0.22
N ASP A 105 -1.88 -18.71 -0.32
CA ASP A 105 -1.89 -18.92 -1.78
C ASP A 105 -3.10 -18.28 -2.48
N ARG A 106 -4.22 -18.15 -1.77
CA ARG A 106 -5.43 -17.51 -2.30
C ARG A 106 -5.30 -15.99 -2.26
N PRO A 107 -5.66 -15.26 -3.33
CA PRO A 107 -5.60 -13.79 -3.39
C PRO A 107 -6.71 -13.15 -2.55
N THR A 108 -6.58 -13.28 -1.23
CA THR A 108 -7.62 -12.96 -0.26
C THR A 108 -7.05 -12.02 0.81
N VAL A 109 -6.54 -12.57 1.92
CA VAL A 109 -6.04 -11.77 3.04
C VAL A 109 -4.61 -11.30 2.78
N PHE A 110 -4.37 -10.01 2.96
CA PHE A 110 -3.03 -9.39 3.02
C PHE A 110 -2.95 -8.41 4.20
N LEU A 111 -1.77 -7.84 4.44
CA LEU A 111 -1.51 -6.91 5.53
C LEU A 111 -1.08 -5.56 4.96
N GLU A 112 -1.35 -4.51 5.75
CA GLU A 112 -0.84 -3.15 5.54
C GLU A 112 -0.01 -2.74 6.75
#